data_AF-A0A4Y8LSB5-F1
#
_entry.id   AF-A0A4Y8LSB5-F1
#
_cell.length_a   1.000
_cell.length_b   1.000
_cell.length_c   1.000
_cell.angle_alpha   90.00
_cell.angle_beta   90.00
_cell.angle_gamma   90.00
#
_symmetry.space_group_name_H-M   'P 1'
#
loop_
_entity.id
_entity.type
_entity.pdbx_description
1 polymer ?
#
loop_
_entity_poly.entity_id
_entity_poly.type
_entity_poly.pdbx_seq_one_letter_code
_entity_poly.pdbx_strand_id
1 'polypeptide(L)'
;MRSEQEMMDLIINAAKEDERIRAVLMVGSRANPSVPKDKFQDYDITYFVKDVKPFYNNTEWIGEHFGKPVIMQMPENMTLLPPAGDGHFTYLMIFEDGNRIDLSIEFTPYIDDGEPAITLLDKDGFLPLLPTPNDKHWHIKPPTEKLFADCCNEFWWCLNNVGKGIARHEMPYTMKMFNDYVRDMLNKMLEWYIGVNTGFSVSAGKFGKYFKKYLPADLYEMYLNTYSNADYDNLWTSVFTACDLFHTAALHVAEHSGYRYNQSEENGMIGYLNKIRSKDDVAIFINYDDDWK
;
A
#
# COMPACT_ATOMS: atom_id res chain seq x y z
N MET A 1 -14.49 -24.87 -6.31
CA MET A 1 -14.12 -23.58 -5.68
C MET A 1 -15.39 -22.97 -5.18
N ARG A 2 -15.46 -22.62 -3.89
CA ARG A 2 -16.63 -21.93 -3.34
C ARG A 2 -16.79 -20.59 -4.06
N SER A 3 -17.99 -20.33 -4.52
CA SER A 3 -18.42 -19.07 -5.12
C SER A 3 -18.52 -17.95 -4.08
N GLU A 4 -18.71 -16.71 -4.54
CA GLU A 4 -18.95 -15.57 -3.65
C GLU A 4 -20.15 -15.80 -2.73
N GLN A 5 -21.24 -16.34 -3.27
CA GLN A 5 -22.42 -16.66 -2.47
C GLN A 5 -22.12 -17.71 -1.41
N GLU A 6 -21.43 -18.81 -1.78
CA GLU A 6 -21.06 -19.86 -0.82
C GLU A 6 -20.14 -19.34 0.28
N MET A 7 -19.19 -18.45 -0.03
CA MET A 7 -18.31 -17.82 0.96
C MET A 7 -19.09 -16.89 1.89
N MET A 8 -19.97 -16.04 1.35
CA MET A 8 -20.79 -15.14 2.15
C MET A 8 -21.75 -15.90 3.07
N ASP A 9 -22.36 -16.97 2.57
CA ASP A 9 -23.23 -17.84 3.37
C ASP A 9 -22.44 -18.52 4.48
N LEU A 10 -21.23 -19.01 4.20
CA LEU A 10 -20.34 -19.62 5.19
C LEU A 10 -20.01 -18.64 6.33
N ILE A 11 -19.59 -17.42 5.99
CA ILE A 11 -19.28 -16.34 6.93
C ILE A 11 -20.50 -16.03 7.80
N ILE A 12 -21.65 -15.75 7.17
CA ILE A 12 -22.85 -15.35 7.89
C ILE A 12 -23.39 -16.50 8.77
N ASN A 13 -23.34 -17.74 8.30
CA ASN A 13 -23.85 -18.90 9.03
C ASN A 13 -22.97 -19.23 10.25
N ALA A 14 -21.64 -19.17 10.14
CA ALA A 14 -20.75 -19.34 11.28
C ALA A 14 -21.09 -18.36 12.42
N ALA A 15 -21.36 -17.10 12.08
CA ALA A 15 -21.76 -16.09 13.05
C ALA A 15 -23.19 -16.29 13.59
N LYS A 16 -24.12 -16.83 12.80
CA LYS A 16 -25.48 -17.16 13.26
C LYS A 16 -25.48 -18.32 14.25
N GLU A 17 -24.71 -19.36 13.97
CA GLU A 17 -24.65 -20.61 14.77
C GLU A 17 -23.91 -20.43 16.09
N ASP A 18 -22.94 -19.51 16.16
CA ASP A 18 -22.20 -19.21 17.38
C ASP A 18 -22.75 -17.98 18.11
N GLU A 19 -23.38 -18.19 19.27
CA GLU A 19 -23.95 -17.11 20.09
C GLU A 19 -22.92 -16.13 20.66
N ARG A 20 -21.63 -16.49 20.67
CA ARG A 20 -20.55 -15.60 21.12
C ARG A 20 -20.30 -14.48 20.11
N ILE A 21 -20.60 -14.72 18.83
CA ILE A 21 -20.52 -13.73 17.76
C ILE A 21 -21.82 -12.93 17.73
N ARG A 22 -21.69 -11.61 17.94
CA ARG A 22 -22.82 -10.67 18.07
C ARG A 22 -23.06 -9.86 16.82
N ALA A 23 -22.01 -9.56 16.05
CA ALA A 23 -22.15 -8.87 14.78
C ALA A 23 -21.03 -9.27 13.80
N VAL A 24 -21.28 -9.02 12.53
CA VAL A 24 -20.36 -9.25 11.41
C VAL A 24 -20.31 -8.02 10.52
N LEU A 25 -19.10 -7.52 10.30
CA LEU A 25 -18.82 -6.43 9.37
C LEU A 25 -17.88 -6.93 8.28
N MET A 26 -18.08 -6.44 7.06
CA MET A 26 -17.16 -6.62 5.94
C MET A 26 -16.64 -5.27 5.48
N VAL A 27 -15.32 -5.15 5.34
CA VAL A 27 -14.63 -3.94 4.87
C VAL A 27 -13.86 -4.23 3.59
N GLY A 28 -12.90 -3.36 3.24
CA GLY A 28 -11.97 -3.61 2.15
C GLY A 28 -12.62 -3.57 0.76
N SER A 29 -12.01 -4.30 -0.17
CA SER A 29 -12.33 -4.14 -1.59
C SER A 29 -13.74 -4.60 -1.95
N ARG A 30 -14.32 -5.57 -1.22
CA ARG A 30 -15.68 -6.06 -1.43
C ARG A 30 -16.75 -5.11 -0.90
N ALA A 31 -16.41 -4.29 0.08
CA ALA A 31 -17.28 -3.23 0.58
C ALA A 31 -17.25 -1.97 -0.31
N ASN A 32 -16.20 -1.78 -1.12
CA ASN A 32 -16.03 -0.60 -1.97
C ASN A 32 -16.64 -0.78 -3.38
N PRO A 33 -17.74 -0.10 -3.73
CA PRO A 33 -18.39 -0.26 -5.03
C PRO A 33 -17.60 0.34 -6.21
N SER A 34 -16.62 1.22 -5.95
CA SER A 34 -15.76 1.79 -6.99
C SER A 34 -14.62 0.85 -7.41
N VAL A 35 -14.38 -0.22 -6.66
CA VAL A 35 -13.37 -1.23 -7.00
C VAL A 35 -13.98 -2.25 -7.98
N PRO A 36 -13.34 -2.52 -9.14
CA PRO A 36 -13.80 -3.56 -10.04
C PRO A 36 -13.88 -4.91 -9.33
N LYS A 37 -15.02 -5.60 -9.50
CA LYS A 37 -15.19 -6.94 -8.94
C LYS A 37 -14.40 -7.96 -9.72
N ASP A 38 -13.63 -8.79 -9.03
CA ASP A 38 -12.92 -9.92 -9.61
C ASP A 38 -12.77 -11.07 -8.61
N LYS A 39 -12.23 -12.20 -9.10
CA LYS A 39 -12.05 -13.42 -8.31
C LYS A 39 -10.87 -13.36 -7.32
N PHE A 40 -10.07 -12.31 -7.35
CA PHE A 40 -8.91 -12.09 -6.49
C PHE A 40 -9.21 -11.13 -5.32
N GLN A 41 -10.46 -10.69 -5.17
CA GLN A 41 -10.88 -9.94 -3.99
C GLN A 41 -10.97 -10.85 -2.77
N ASP A 42 -10.21 -10.49 -1.75
CA ASP A 42 -10.23 -11.13 -0.45
C ASP A 42 -11.52 -10.80 0.32
N TYR A 43 -11.83 -11.57 1.37
CA TYR A 43 -12.90 -11.27 2.32
C TYR A 43 -12.28 -10.69 3.59
N ASP A 44 -12.40 -9.37 3.79
CA ASP A 44 -11.97 -8.68 5.00
C ASP A 44 -13.15 -8.63 5.99
N ILE A 45 -13.17 -9.53 6.97
CA ILE A 45 -14.31 -9.79 7.86
C ILE A 45 -13.93 -9.51 9.31
N THR A 46 -14.82 -8.82 10.03
CA THR A 46 -14.71 -8.65 11.48
C THR A 46 -15.90 -9.31 12.18
N TYR A 47 -15.62 -10.22 13.10
CA TYR A 47 -16.59 -10.77 14.05
C TYR A 47 -16.48 -10.04 15.38
N PHE A 48 -17.58 -9.42 15.80
CA PHE A 48 -17.66 -8.76 17.08
C PHE A 48 -18.18 -9.72 18.15
N VAL A 49 -17.46 -9.81 19.25
CA VAL A 49 -17.69 -10.76 20.35
C VAL A 49 -17.63 -10.03 21.70
N LYS A 50 -18.07 -10.69 22.77
CA LYS A 50 -17.90 -10.15 24.13
C LYS A 50 -16.55 -10.51 24.76
N ASP A 51 -15.96 -11.61 24.32
CA ASP A 51 -14.66 -12.12 24.77
C ASP A 51 -13.95 -12.79 23.59
N VAL A 52 -12.73 -12.37 23.31
CA VAL A 52 -11.88 -12.89 22.21
C VAL A 52 -11.25 -14.24 22.60
N LYS A 53 -11.05 -14.51 23.89
CA LYS A 53 -10.32 -15.70 24.38
C LYS A 53 -10.78 -17.03 23.79
N PRO A 54 -12.09 -17.31 23.62
CA PRO A 54 -12.53 -18.58 23.04
C PRO A 54 -12.12 -18.77 21.58
N PHE A 55 -11.80 -17.68 20.88
CA PHE A 55 -11.35 -17.67 19.50
C PHE A 55 -9.84 -17.50 19.37
N TYR A 56 -9.10 -17.33 20.48
CA TYR A 56 -7.66 -17.11 20.44
C TYR A 56 -6.93 -18.41 20.06
N ASN A 57 -6.22 -18.42 18.93
CA ASN A 57 -5.47 -19.59 18.43
C ASN A 57 -6.31 -20.89 18.39
N ASN A 58 -7.59 -20.78 18.12
CA ASN A 58 -8.56 -21.87 18.04
C ASN A 58 -8.70 -22.36 16.59
N THR A 59 -7.71 -23.11 16.13
CA THR A 59 -7.70 -23.65 14.76
C THR A 59 -8.76 -24.74 14.53
N GLU A 60 -9.27 -25.36 15.60
CA GLU A 60 -10.33 -26.36 15.52
C GLU A 60 -11.65 -25.71 15.11
N TRP A 61 -12.03 -24.60 15.78
CA TRP A 61 -13.20 -23.81 15.43
C TRP A 61 -13.14 -23.31 13.98
N ILE A 62 -11.96 -22.89 13.51
CA ILE A 62 -11.76 -22.54 12.10
C ILE A 62 -12.05 -23.74 11.18
N GLY A 63 -11.50 -24.90 11.51
CA GLY A 63 -11.68 -26.13 10.73
C GLY A 63 -13.14 -26.57 10.64
N GLU A 64 -13.90 -26.42 11.73
CA GLU A 64 -15.32 -26.74 11.81
C GLU A 64 -16.18 -25.82 10.94
N HIS A 65 -15.94 -24.50 10.99
CA HIS A 65 -16.81 -23.53 10.32
C HIS A 65 -16.36 -23.15 8.91
N PHE A 66 -15.07 -23.15 8.61
CA PHE A 66 -14.55 -22.68 7.32
C PHE A 66 -13.84 -23.78 6.50
N GLY A 67 -13.59 -24.93 7.12
CA GLY A 67 -12.69 -25.95 6.60
C GLY A 67 -11.22 -25.64 6.91
N LYS A 68 -10.33 -26.56 6.53
CA LYS A 68 -8.90 -26.43 6.80
C LYS A 68 -8.22 -25.48 5.79
N PRO A 69 -7.54 -24.41 6.22
CA PRO A 69 -6.74 -23.59 5.32
C PRO A 69 -5.49 -24.34 4.83
N VAL A 70 -5.03 -23.99 3.62
CA VAL A 70 -3.72 -24.41 3.08
C VAL A 70 -2.60 -23.72 3.84
N ILE A 71 -2.78 -22.44 4.14
CA ILE A 71 -1.90 -21.64 4.97
C ILE A 71 -2.73 -20.72 5.85
N MET A 72 -2.29 -20.57 7.09
CA MET A 72 -2.88 -19.70 8.09
C MET A 72 -1.77 -18.91 8.77
N GLN A 73 -1.95 -17.60 8.87
CA GLN A 73 -1.13 -16.73 9.70
C GLN A 73 -2.01 -16.15 10.81
N MET A 74 -1.46 -16.09 12.02
CA MET A 74 -2.10 -15.51 13.19
C MET A 74 -1.18 -14.42 13.74
N PRO A 75 -1.31 -13.16 13.29
CA PRO A 75 -0.40 -12.07 13.65
C PRO A 75 -0.23 -11.93 15.17
N GLU A 76 -1.32 -12.12 15.92
CA GLU A 76 -1.30 -12.01 17.39
C GLU A 76 -0.61 -13.20 18.10
N ASN A 77 -0.22 -14.24 17.34
CA ASN A 77 0.48 -15.43 17.83
C ASN A 77 1.86 -15.61 17.17
N MET A 78 2.47 -14.53 16.68
CA MET A 78 3.81 -14.54 16.08
C MET A 78 4.89 -14.00 17.03
N THR A 79 6.09 -14.58 16.94
CA THR A 79 7.28 -14.11 17.69
C THR A 79 8.16 -13.19 16.85
N LEU A 80 8.32 -13.49 15.56
CA LEU A 80 9.18 -12.70 14.66
C LEU A 80 8.63 -11.29 14.43
N LEU A 81 7.30 -11.21 14.27
CA LEU A 81 6.55 -9.97 14.25
C LEU A 81 5.72 -9.96 15.53
N PRO A 82 6.14 -9.23 16.59
CA PRO A 82 5.45 -9.28 17.86
C PRO A 82 4.03 -8.70 17.74
N PRO A 83 3.07 -9.23 18.52
CA PRO A 83 1.68 -8.77 18.49
C PRO A 83 1.55 -7.31 18.95
N ALA A 84 0.55 -6.60 18.43
CA ALA A 84 0.26 -5.22 18.83
C ALA A 84 -0.20 -5.10 20.31
N GLY A 85 -0.82 -6.16 20.85
CA GLY A 85 -1.22 -6.25 22.25
C GLY A 85 -2.45 -5.40 22.62
N ASP A 86 -3.26 -5.03 21.64
CA ASP A 86 -4.52 -4.28 21.76
C ASP A 86 -5.74 -5.16 22.07
N GLY A 87 -5.57 -6.48 22.03
CA GLY A 87 -6.53 -7.48 22.54
C GLY A 87 -7.49 -8.06 21.50
N HIS A 88 -7.39 -7.65 20.23
CA HIS A 88 -8.05 -8.35 19.13
C HIS A 88 -7.30 -9.64 18.76
N PHE A 89 -7.86 -10.44 17.84
CA PHE A 89 -7.16 -11.60 17.28
C PHE A 89 -7.53 -11.81 15.82
N THR A 90 -6.54 -12.00 14.96
CA THR A 90 -6.73 -12.10 13.51
C THR A 90 -6.26 -13.46 12.96
N TYR A 91 -7.05 -14.01 12.06
CA TYR A 91 -6.72 -15.15 11.22
C TYR A 91 -6.63 -14.70 9.76
N LEU A 92 -5.45 -14.82 9.15
CA LEU A 92 -5.25 -14.63 7.71
C LEU A 92 -5.18 -16.02 7.07
N MET A 93 -6.14 -16.37 6.20
CA MET A 93 -6.34 -17.74 5.75
C MET A 93 -6.51 -17.83 4.25
N ILE A 94 -5.80 -18.77 3.62
CA ILE A 94 -5.98 -19.15 2.22
C ILE A 94 -6.39 -20.63 2.17
N PHE A 95 -7.44 -20.95 1.42
CA PHE A 95 -7.98 -22.30 1.29
C PHE A 95 -7.60 -22.98 -0.03
N GLU A 96 -7.82 -24.31 -0.11
CA GLU A 96 -7.48 -25.12 -1.30
C GLU A 96 -8.20 -24.68 -2.57
N ASP A 97 -9.37 -24.06 -2.41
CA ASP A 97 -10.11 -23.50 -3.52
C ASP A 97 -9.62 -22.12 -3.97
N GLY A 98 -8.60 -21.54 -3.33
CA GLY A 98 -8.03 -20.26 -3.68
C GLY A 98 -8.75 -19.05 -3.09
N ASN A 99 -9.82 -19.24 -2.30
CA ASN A 99 -10.41 -18.15 -1.53
C ASN A 99 -9.48 -17.74 -0.39
N ARG A 100 -9.38 -16.43 -0.14
CA ARG A 100 -8.68 -15.85 1.01
C ARG A 100 -9.65 -15.07 1.88
N ILE A 101 -9.55 -15.26 3.18
CA ILE A 101 -10.27 -14.49 4.20
C ILE A 101 -9.27 -13.96 5.23
N ASP A 102 -9.40 -12.67 5.53
CA ASP A 102 -8.77 -12.03 6.66
C ASP A 102 -9.89 -11.85 7.71
N LEU A 103 -9.88 -12.68 8.75
CA LEU A 103 -10.91 -12.72 9.79
C LEU A 103 -10.37 -12.15 11.10
N SER A 104 -10.84 -10.97 11.48
CA SER A 104 -10.55 -10.35 12.77
C SER A 104 -11.66 -10.63 13.78
N ILE A 105 -11.27 -10.92 15.01
CA ILE A 105 -12.16 -11.12 16.16
C ILE A 105 -11.97 -9.94 17.11
N GLU A 106 -13.03 -9.18 17.32
CA GLU A 106 -12.99 -7.90 18.04
C GLU A 106 -13.95 -7.88 19.22
N PHE A 107 -13.51 -7.33 20.35
CA PHE A 107 -14.39 -7.06 21.49
C PHE A 107 -14.71 -5.57 21.64
N THR A 108 -13.98 -4.72 20.92
CA THR A 108 -14.17 -3.28 20.97
C THR A 108 -15.32 -2.85 20.05
N PRO A 109 -16.08 -1.80 20.39
CA PRO A 109 -17.09 -1.26 19.49
C PRO A 109 -16.47 -0.76 18.19
N TYR A 110 -17.13 -1.03 17.06
CA TYR A 110 -16.73 -0.48 15.77
C TYR A 110 -16.85 1.04 15.76
N ILE A 111 -15.82 1.72 15.27
CA ILE A 111 -15.81 3.17 15.04
C ILE A 111 -15.74 3.39 13.54
N ASP A 112 -16.81 3.95 12.97
CA ASP A 112 -16.86 4.34 11.56
C ASP A 112 -15.95 5.55 11.33
N ASP A 113 -14.96 5.39 10.45
CA ASP A 113 -14.03 6.44 10.01
C ASP A 113 -14.29 6.88 8.55
N GLY A 114 -15.38 6.40 7.96
CA GLY A 114 -15.80 6.65 6.59
C GLY A 114 -15.25 5.67 5.56
N GLU A 115 -14.42 4.68 5.95
CA GLU A 115 -14.04 3.59 5.05
C GLU A 115 -15.28 2.79 4.59
N PRO A 116 -15.37 2.35 3.32
CA PRO A 116 -16.39 1.42 2.88
C PRO A 116 -16.55 0.21 3.80
N ALA A 117 -17.72 0.09 4.41
CA ALA A 117 -18.06 -1.01 5.29
C ALA A 117 -19.51 -1.48 5.07
N ILE A 118 -19.74 -2.78 5.19
CA ILE A 118 -21.05 -3.42 5.03
C ILE A 118 -21.34 -4.27 6.26
N THR A 119 -22.43 -3.97 6.96
CA THR A 119 -22.96 -4.84 8.01
C THR A 119 -23.59 -6.08 7.38
N LEU A 120 -23.06 -7.26 7.72
CA LEU A 120 -23.60 -8.55 7.26
C LEU A 120 -24.57 -9.15 8.28
N LEU A 121 -24.34 -8.92 9.57
CA LEU A 121 -25.18 -9.38 10.68
C LEU A 121 -25.00 -8.43 11.87
N ASP A 122 -26.07 -8.11 12.57
CA ASP A 122 -26.02 -7.49 13.90
C ASP A 122 -27.17 -8.02 14.75
N LYS A 123 -26.84 -8.86 15.74
CA LYS A 123 -27.83 -9.51 16.61
C LYS A 123 -28.34 -8.59 17.71
N ASP A 124 -27.55 -7.57 18.07
CA ASP A 124 -27.79 -6.71 19.23
C ASP A 124 -28.12 -5.26 18.83
N GLY A 125 -27.91 -4.89 17.56
CA GLY A 125 -28.20 -3.56 17.01
C GLY A 125 -27.24 -2.47 17.49
N PHE A 126 -25.98 -2.82 17.77
CA PHE A 126 -24.97 -1.88 18.30
C PHE A 126 -24.04 -1.31 17.24
N LEU A 127 -23.99 -1.89 16.03
CA LEU A 127 -23.21 -1.31 14.95
C LEU A 127 -23.83 0.03 14.53
N PRO A 128 -23.01 1.06 14.26
CA PRO A 128 -23.53 2.34 13.80
C PRO A 128 -24.26 2.18 12.46
N LEU A 129 -25.20 3.08 12.18
CA LEU A 129 -25.81 3.14 10.86
C LEU A 129 -24.76 3.61 9.84
N LEU A 130 -24.31 2.69 9.00
CA LEU A 130 -23.30 2.98 7.99
C LEU A 130 -23.92 3.71 6.78
N PRO A 131 -23.24 4.73 6.24
CA PRO A 131 -23.64 5.33 4.98
C PRO A 131 -23.54 4.31 3.85
N THR A 132 -24.19 4.58 2.70
CA THR A 132 -23.97 3.77 1.51
C THR A 132 -22.47 3.79 1.15
N PRO A 133 -21.81 2.61 1.05
CA PRO A 133 -20.38 2.54 0.80
C PRO A 133 -19.98 3.32 -0.45
N ASN A 134 -18.87 4.06 -0.38
CA ASN A 134 -18.31 4.83 -1.48
C ASN A 134 -16.81 5.07 -1.26
N ASP A 135 -16.07 5.40 -2.30
CA ASP A 135 -14.61 5.49 -2.24
C ASP A 135 -14.04 6.84 -1.75
N LYS A 136 -14.88 7.75 -1.24
CA LYS A 136 -14.44 9.11 -0.85
C LYS A 136 -13.37 9.12 0.23
N HIS A 137 -13.39 8.14 1.14
CA HIS A 137 -12.34 7.95 2.15
C HIS A 137 -10.93 7.91 1.51
N TRP A 138 -10.83 7.32 0.32
CA TRP A 138 -9.58 7.10 -0.41
C TRP A 138 -9.26 8.16 -1.46
N HIS A 139 -10.08 9.22 -1.57
CA HIS A 139 -9.84 10.29 -2.55
C HIS A 139 -8.55 11.03 -2.23
N ILE A 140 -7.82 11.37 -3.29
CA ILE A 140 -6.56 12.12 -3.19
C ILE A 140 -6.86 13.47 -2.54
N LYS A 141 -6.07 13.84 -1.53
CA LYS A 141 -6.18 15.14 -0.87
C LYS A 141 -5.23 16.16 -1.52
N PRO A 142 -5.67 17.41 -1.76
CA PRO A 142 -4.80 18.44 -2.31
C PRO A 142 -3.60 18.71 -1.39
N PRO A 143 -2.39 18.88 -1.94
CA PRO A 143 -1.23 19.25 -1.14
C PRO A 143 -1.36 20.69 -0.65
N THR A 144 -0.84 20.95 0.56
CA THR A 144 -0.44 22.30 0.94
C THR A 144 0.88 22.65 0.24
N GLU A 145 1.20 23.95 0.12
CA GLU A 145 2.48 24.39 -0.44
C GLU A 145 3.68 23.73 0.26
N LYS A 146 3.62 23.60 1.60
CA LYS A 146 4.66 22.95 2.39
C LYS A 146 4.80 21.46 2.07
N LEU A 147 3.70 20.72 1.99
CA LEU A 147 3.74 19.29 1.63
C LEU A 147 4.30 19.07 0.23
N PHE A 148 3.92 19.93 -0.72
CA PHE A 148 4.46 19.91 -2.07
C PHE A 148 5.97 20.14 -2.08
N ALA A 149 6.44 21.20 -1.40
CA ALA A 149 7.86 21.52 -1.30
C ALA A 149 8.67 20.40 -0.63
N ASP A 150 8.15 19.82 0.45
CA ASP A 150 8.79 18.70 1.16
C ASP A 150 8.92 17.46 0.29
N CYS A 151 7.87 17.12 -0.47
CA CYS A 151 7.91 15.99 -1.40
C CYS A 151 8.94 16.22 -2.52
N CYS A 152 9.02 17.44 -3.07
CA CYS A 152 10.04 17.80 -4.06
C CYS A 152 11.46 17.65 -3.49
N ASN A 153 11.69 18.21 -2.31
CA ASN A 153 13.01 18.17 -1.69
C ASN A 153 13.42 16.74 -1.33
N GLU A 154 12.52 15.94 -0.74
CA GLU A 154 12.78 14.55 -0.37
C GLU A 154 13.09 13.69 -1.60
N PHE A 155 12.33 13.85 -2.69
CA PHE A 155 12.59 13.15 -3.96
C PHE A 155 14.00 13.44 -4.46
N TRP A 156 14.35 14.72 -4.62
CA TRP A 156 15.66 15.13 -5.13
C TRP A 156 16.77 14.71 -4.17
N TRP A 157 16.61 14.95 -2.87
CA TRP A 157 17.62 14.62 -1.87
C TRP A 157 17.95 13.12 -1.86
N CYS A 158 16.95 12.24 -1.80
CA CYS A 158 17.17 10.80 -1.67
C CYS A 158 17.90 10.16 -2.87
N LEU A 159 17.86 10.78 -4.05
CA LEU A 159 18.63 10.33 -5.22
C LEU A 159 20.14 10.27 -4.98
N ASN A 160 20.67 11.05 -4.03
CA ASN A 160 22.11 11.02 -3.71
C ASN A 160 22.57 9.61 -3.24
N ASN A 161 21.71 8.90 -2.49
CA ASN A 161 22.00 7.55 -2.00
C ASN A 161 21.88 6.51 -3.12
N VAL A 162 20.91 6.69 -4.03
CA VAL A 162 20.75 5.85 -5.22
C VAL A 162 22.00 5.96 -6.11
N GLY A 163 22.42 7.18 -6.45
CA GLY A 163 23.62 7.39 -7.27
C GLY A 163 24.89 6.79 -6.65
N LYS A 164 25.10 6.98 -5.34
CA LYS A 164 26.23 6.36 -4.61
C LYS A 164 26.15 4.84 -4.63
N GLY A 165 24.98 4.27 -4.39
CA GLY A 165 24.76 2.82 -4.39
C GLY A 165 25.06 2.19 -5.75
N ILE A 166 24.66 2.83 -6.85
CA ILE A 166 25.01 2.41 -8.20
C ILE A 166 26.54 2.40 -8.37
N ALA A 167 27.20 3.51 -8.04
CA ALA A 167 28.66 3.64 -8.21
C ALA A 167 29.49 2.70 -7.32
N ARG A 168 28.92 2.22 -6.21
CA ARG A 168 29.55 1.24 -5.31
C ARG A 168 29.21 -0.21 -5.66
N HIS A 169 28.37 -0.43 -6.66
CA HIS A 169 27.81 -1.73 -7.00
C HIS A 169 27.05 -2.39 -5.83
N GLU A 170 26.28 -1.60 -5.08
CA GLU A 170 25.45 -2.05 -3.95
C GLU A 170 23.99 -2.24 -4.37
N MET A 171 23.71 -3.18 -5.29
CA MET A 171 22.38 -3.37 -5.89
C MET A 171 21.22 -3.47 -4.86
N PRO A 172 21.29 -4.30 -3.79
CA PRO A 172 20.17 -4.41 -2.84
C PRO A 172 19.87 -3.09 -2.11
N TYR A 173 20.91 -2.38 -1.68
CA TYR A 173 20.78 -1.06 -1.05
C TYR A 173 20.19 -0.04 -2.02
N THR A 174 20.71 -0.01 -3.24
CA THR A 174 20.26 0.92 -4.29
C THR A 174 18.79 0.71 -4.62
N MET A 175 18.36 -0.55 -4.81
CA MET A 175 16.97 -0.87 -5.10
C MET A 175 16.05 -0.52 -3.92
N LYS A 176 16.50 -0.70 -2.67
CA LYS A 176 15.75 -0.25 -1.49
C LYS A 176 15.59 1.28 -1.47
N MET A 177 16.68 2.01 -1.70
CA MET A 177 16.64 3.49 -1.74
C MET A 177 15.73 4.00 -2.87
N PHE A 178 15.81 3.37 -4.05
CA PHE A 178 15.05 3.80 -5.20
C PHE A 178 13.56 3.42 -5.11
N ASN A 179 13.24 2.20 -4.68
CA ASN A 179 11.87 1.71 -4.64
C ASN A 179 11.05 2.22 -3.45
N ASP A 180 11.69 2.59 -2.33
CA ASP A 180 10.96 2.89 -1.10
C ASP A 180 11.06 4.36 -0.70
N TYR A 181 12.13 5.07 -1.06
CA TYR A 181 12.28 6.48 -0.68
C TYR A 181 12.00 7.39 -1.88
N VAL A 182 12.70 7.16 -2.99
CA VAL A 182 12.52 7.96 -4.21
C VAL A 182 11.16 7.69 -4.85
N ARG A 183 10.78 6.42 -5.02
CA ARG A 183 9.50 6.06 -5.66
C ARG A 183 8.29 6.43 -4.81
N ASP A 184 8.38 6.43 -3.48
CA ASP A 184 7.28 6.91 -2.63
C ASP A 184 6.97 8.38 -2.92
N MET A 185 7.99 9.22 -3.08
CA MET A 185 7.78 10.62 -3.46
C MET A 185 7.30 10.77 -4.90
N LEU A 186 7.80 9.95 -5.84
CA LEU A 186 7.29 9.92 -7.21
C LEU A 186 5.80 9.57 -7.26
N ASN A 187 5.41 8.52 -6.56
CA ASN A 187 4.01 8.09 -6.45
C ASN A 187 3.17 9.22 -5.85
N LYS A 188 3.67 9.88 -4.80
CA LYS A 188 2.96 11.01 -4.17
C LYS A 188 2.73 12.17 -5.13
N MET A 189 3.75 12.52 -5.92
CA MET A 189 3.64 13.58 -6.92
C MET A 189 2.66 13.20 -8.04
N LEU A 190 2.69 11.94 -8.49
CA LEU A 190 1.74 11.42 -9.50
C LEU A 190 0.30 11.34 -8.97
N GLU A 191 0.10 11.02 -7.69
CA GLU A 191 -1.21 11.14 -7.03
C GLU A 191 -1.72 12.58 -7.10
N TRP A 192 -0.90 13.58 -6.76
CA TRP A 192 -1.30 14.97 -6.85
C TRP A 192 -1.52 15.43 -8.29
N TYR A 193 -0.72 14.97 -9.25
CA TYR A 193 -0.96 15.21 -10.67
C TYR A 193 -2.34 14.69 -11.09
N ILE A 194 -2.69 13.46 -10.71
CA ILE A 194 -4.02 12.89 -10.97
C ILE A 194 -5.10 13.69 -10.25
N GLY A 195 -4.88 14.06 -8.99
CA GLY A 195 -5.80 14.85 -8.17
C GLY A 195 -6.13 16.19 -8.83
N VAL A 196 -5.11 16.94 -9.28
CA VAL A 196 -5.27 18.18 -10.03
C VAL A 196 -6.14 17.98 -11.29
N ASN A 197 -5.86 16.95 -12.08
CA ASN A 197 -6.58 16.69 -13.33
C ASN A 197 -7.99 16.11 -13.15
N THR A 198 -8.34 15.67 -11.94
CA THR A 198 -9.64 15.06 -11.63
C THR A 198 -10.43 15.87 -10.59
N GLY A 199 -9.94 17.04 -10.19
CA GLY A 199 -10.56 17.83 -9.12
C GLY A 199 -10.60 17.09 -7.78
N PHE A 200 -9.61 16.24 -7.51
CA PHE A 200 -9.44 15.47 -6.27
C PHE A 200 -10.60 14.52 -5.96
N SER A 201 -11.36 14.11 -6.98
CA SER A 201 -12.57 13.29 -6.82
C SER A 201 -12.35 11.78 -7.02
N VAL A 202 -11.10 11.33 -7.03
CA VAL A 202 -10.76 9.92 -7.26
C VAL A 202 -9.65 9.46 -6.33
N SER A 203 -9.57 8.14 -6.13
CA SER A 203 -8.39 7.49 -5.57
C SER A 203 -7.46 7.01 -6.68
N ALA A 204 -6.15 7.16 -6.49
CA ALA A 204 -5.13 6.52 -7.34
C ALA A 204 -4.91 5.03 -6.98
N GLY A 205 -5.60 4.54 -5.95
CA GLY A 205 -5.44 3.20 -5.41
C GLY A 205 -4.12 3.04 -4.64
N LYS A 206 -4.10 2.09 -3.69
CA LYS A 206 -2.91 1.77 -2.90
C LYS A 206 -1.70 1.51 -3.82
N PHE A 207 -0.59 2.18 -3.53
CA PHE A 207 0.67 2.10 -4.29
C PHE A 207 0.53 2.41 -5.79
N GLY A 208 -0.38 3.30 -6.17
CA GLY A 208 -0.53 3.75 -7.56
C GLY A 208 -1.12 2.69 -8.51
N LYS A 209 -1.80 1.66 -7.99
CA LYS A 209 -2.37 0.58 -8.81
C LYS A 209 -3.37 1.06 -9.89
N TYR A 210 -3.89 2.28 -9.79
CA TYR A 210 -4.75 2.88 -10.81
C TYR A 210 -4.10 4.00 -11.63
N PHE A 211 -2.77 4.18 -11.56
CA PHE A 211 -2.06 5.17 -12.40
C PHE A 211 -2.34 4.98 -13.90
N LYS A 212 -2.38 3.74 -14.39
CA LYS A 212 -2.73 3.43 -15.79
C LYS A 212 -4.09 4.02 -16.23
N LYS A 213 -5.03 4.13 -15.29
CA LYS A 213 -6.39 4.61 -15.57
C LYS A 213 -6.43 6.13 -15.74
N TYR A 214 -5.55 6.85 -15.05
CA TYR A 214 -5.67 8.31 -14.89
C TYR A 214 -4.51 9.10 -15.48
N LEU A 215 -3.32 8.51 -15.59
CA LEU A 215 -2.19 9.19 -16.23
C LEU A 215 -2.35 9.17 -17.76
N PRO A 216 -1.91 10.24 -18.45
CA PRO A 216 -1.61 10.20 -19.87
C PRO A 216 -0.72 9.01 -20.24
N ALA A 217 -0.93 8.45 -21.44
CA ALA A 217 -0.28 7.21 -21.85
C ALA A 217 1.26 7.31 -21.87
N ASP A 218 1.80 8.45 -22.28
CA ASP A 218 3.21 8.79 -22.26
C ASP A 218 3.78 8.86 -20.83
N LEU A 219 3.08 9.53 -19.91
CA LEU A 219 3.52 9.59 -18.50
C LEU A 219 3.44 8.23 -17.81
N TYR A 220 2.43 7.42 -18.12
CA TYR A 220 2.35 6.05 -17.61
C TYR A 220 3.47 5.17 -18.17
N GLU A 221 3.82 5.32 -19.44
CA GLU A 221 4.95 4.61 -20.04
C GLU A 221 6.28 5.03 -19.39
N MET A 222 6.49 6.32 -19.14
CA MET A 222 7.64 6.79 -18.35
C MET A 222 7.67 6.15 -16.96
N TYR A 223 6.51 6.07 -16.28
CA TYR A 223 6.41 5.45 -14.96
C TYR A 223 6.85 3.97 -14.99
N LEU A 224 6.41 3.20 -16.00
CA LEU A 224 6.85 1.82 -16.19
C LEU A 224 8.37 1.73 -16.43
N ASN A 225 8.93 2.66 -17.20
CA ASN A 225 10.36 2.73 -17.47
C ASN A 225 11.19 3.19 -16.25
N THR A 226 10.57 3.52 -15.12
CA THR A 226 11.28 3.69 -13.84
C THR A 226 11.57 2.36 -13.13
N TYR A 227 11.02 1.25 -13.60
CA TYR A 227 11.33 -0.08 -13.06
C TYR A 227 12.54 -0.67 -13.78
N SER A 228 13.66 -0.81 -13.05
CA SER A 228 14.87 -1.43 -13.58
C SER A 228 14.92 -2.92 -13.26
N ASN A 229 15.61 -3.68 -14.13
CA ASN A 229 16.19 -4.96 -13.74
C ASN A 229 17.48 -4.75 -12.92
N ALA A 230 18.16 -5.83 -12.54
CA ALA A 230 19.40 -5.78 -11.75
C ALA A 230 20.66 -5.44 -12.59
N ASP A 231 20.52 -4.61 -13.61
CA ASP A 231 21.63 -4.09 -14.42
C ASP A 231 21.84 -2.60 -14.13
N TYR A 232 23.09 -2.18 -13.92
CA TYR A 232 23.39 -0.82 -13.47
C TYR A 232 23.18 0.26 -14.54
N ASP A 233 23.37 -0.06 -15.82
CA ASP A 233 23.14 0.89 -16.91
C ASP A 233 21.64 1.12 -17.13
N ASN A 234 20.86 0.05 -17.04
CA ASN A 234 19.40 0.15 -17.04
C ASN A 234 18.88 0.89 -15.80
N LEU A 235 19.53 0.72 -14.65
CA LEU A 235 19.15 1.41 -13.42
C LEU A 235 19.45 2.90 -13.49
N TRP A 236 20.59 3.32 -14.05
CA TRP A 236 20.83 4.74 -14.36
C TRP A 236 19.74 5.31 -15.26
N THR A 237 19.38 4.59 -16.32
CA THR A 237 18.32 5.00 -17.24
C THR A 237 16.97 5.14 -16.54
N SER A 238 16.63 4.20 -15.66
CA SER A 238 15.40 4.22 -14.86
C SER A 238 15.37 5.39 -13.88
N VAL A 239 16.51 5.72 -13.26
CA VAL A 239 16.66 6.85 -12.33
C VAL A 239 16.46 8.18 -13.05
N PHE A 240 17.09 8.38 -14.21
CA PHE A 240 16.89 9.62 -14.97
C PHE A 240 15.47 9.74 -15.53
N THR A 241 14.87 8.61 -15.98
CA THR A 241 13.44 8.60 -16.36
C THR A 241 12.53 9.02 -15.21
N ALA A 242 12.82 8.57 -13.98
CA ALA A 242 12.08 9.00 -12.80
C ALA A 242 12.25 10.50 -12.52
N CYS A 243 13.45 11.05 -12.74
CA CYS A 243 13.70 12.49 -12.60
C CYS A 243 12.86 13.31 -13.59
N ASP A 244 12.85 12.92 -14.87
CA ASP A 244 12.09 13.61 -15.92
C ASP A 244 10.57 13.54 -15.66
N LEU A 245 10.09 12.37 -15.22
CA LEU A 245 8.69 12.18 -14.86
C LEU A 245 8.30 13.04 -13.64
N PHE A 246 9.14 13.06 -12.61
CA PHE A 246 8.91 13.87 -11.41
C PHE A 246 8.88 15.36 -11.73
N HIS A 247 9.85 15.84 -12.51
CA HIS A 247 9.89 17.23 -13.00
C HIS A 247 8.58 17.61 -13.69
N THR A 248 8.17 16.80 -14.67
CA THR A 248 6.95 17.04 -15.46
C THR A 248 5.70 17.10 -14.57
N ALA A 249 5.55 16.13 -13.67
CA ALA A 249 4.41 16.09 -12.77
C ALA A 249 4.42 17.24 -11.74
N ALA A 250 5.58 17.56 -11.19
CA ALA A 250 5.74 18.60 -10.17
C ALA A 250 5.49 20.01 -10.73
N LEU A 251 5.95 20.31 -11.94
CA LEU A 251 5.65 21.58 -12.61
C LEU A 251 4.15 21.76 -12.84
N HIS A 252 3.46 20.72 -13.31
CA HIS A 252 2.00 20.75 -13.53
C HIS A 252 1.24 21.01 -12.23
N VAL A 253 1.60 20.31 -11.14
CA VAL A 253 0.99 20.52 -9.83
C VAL A 253 1.28 21.93 -9.28
N ALA A 254 2.52 22.42 -9.46
CA ALA A 254 2.92 23.76 -9.04
C ALA A 254 2.16 24.86 -9.77
N GLU A 255 2.05 24.77 -11.10
CA GLU A 255 1.33 25.73 -11.93
C GLU A 255 -0.15 25.79 -11.56
N HIS A 256 -0.80 24.62 -11.45
CA HIS A 256 -2.21 24.56 -11.09
C HIS A 256 -2.49 25.14 -9.69
N SER A 257 -1.60 24.86 -8.73
CA SER A 257 -1.79 25.23 -7.32
C SER A 257 -1.23 26.61 -6.96
N GLY A 258 -0.51 27.27 -7.89
CA GLY A 258 0.21 28.52 -7.62
C GLY A 258 1.40 28.37 -6.67
N TYR A 259 1.99 27.17 -6.58
CA TYR A 259 3.13 26.89 -5.72
C TYR A 259 4.46 27.12 -6.43
N ARG A 260 5.52 27.38 -5.66
CA ARG A 260 6.86 27.51 -6.22
C ARG A 260 7.53 26.14 -6.36
N TYR A 261 7.94 25.80 -7.58
CA TYR A 261 8.86 24.70 -7.83
C TYR A 261 10.33 25.16 -7.77
N ASN A 262 11.19 24.48 -7.00
CA ASN A 262 12.59 24.87 -6.86
C ASN A 262 13.48 24.22 -7.94
N GLN A 263 13.50 24.80 -9.14
CA GLN A 263 14.33 24.34 -10.26
C GLN A 263 15.84 24.25 -9.92
N SER A 264 16.32 25.04 -8.95
CA SER A 264 17.74 25.02 -8.58
C SER A 264 18.15 23.74 -7.85
N GLU A 265 17.25 23.13 -7.08
CA GLU A 265 17.50 21.86 -6.39
C GLU A 265 17.59 20.70 -7.38
N GLU A 266 16.65 20.62 -8.32
CA GLU A 266 16.69 19.66 -9.43
C GLU A 266 18.00 19.77 -10.21
N ASN A 267 18.32 20.99 -10.70
CA ASN A 267 19.52 21.21 -11.50
C ASN A 267 20.79 20.79 -10.72
N GLY A 268 20.83 21.09 -9.43
CA GLY A 268 21.91 20.67 -8.54
C GLY A 268 22.01 19.14 -8.42
N MET A 269 20.88 18.47 -8.25
CA MET A 269 20.82 17.02 -8.08
C MET A 269 21.15 16.27 -9.37
N ILE A 270 20.58 16.66 -10.50
CA ILE A 270 20.91 16.11 -11.83
C ILE A 270 22.40 16.30 -12.12
N GLY A 271 22.95 17.47 -11.83
CA GLY A 271 24.38 17.74 -11.97
C GLY A 271 25.25 16.85 -11.07
N TYR A 272 24.80 16.58 -9.84
CA TYR A 272 25.48 15.67 -8.93
C TYR A 272 25.43 14.20 -9.39
N LEU A 273 24.28 13.71 -9.86
CA LEU A 273 24.13 12.35 -10.38
C LEU A 273 25.02 12.13 -11.61
N ASN A 274 25.03 13.09 -12.54
CA ASN A 274 25.90 13.02 -13.73
C ASN A 274 27.38 12.96 -13.35
N LYS A 275 27.82 13.71 -12.32
CA LYS A 275 29.21 13.64 -11.80
C LYS A 275 29.55 12.29 -11.17
N ILE A 276 28.58 11.59 -10.59
CA ILE A 276 28.80 10.23 -10.09
C ILE A 276 28.92 9.27 -11.28
N ARG A 277 27.96 9.31 -12.20
CA ARG A 277 27.91 8.42 -13.36
C ARG A 277 29.13 8.56 -14.27
N SER A 278 29.66 9.78 -14.44
CA SER A 278 30.82 10.03 -15.30
C SER A 278 32.17 9.62 -14.68
N LYS A 279 32.20 9.28 -13.38
CA LYS A 279 33.43 8.84 -12.71
C LYS A 279 33.55 7.32 -12.84
N ASP A 280 33.97 6.85 -14.01
CA ASP A 280 34.42 5.47 -14.26
C ASP A 280 35.77 5.13 -13.58
N ASP A 281 36.29 5.99 -12.68
CA ASP A 281 37.63 5.86 -12.08
C ASP A 281 37.63 6.10 -10.56
N VAL A 282 36.59 5.65 -9.85
CA VAL A 282 36.81 5.36 -8.42
C VAL A 282 37.52 4.03 -8.38
N ALA A 283 38.85 4.07 -8.41
CA ALA A 283 39.71 3.02 -7.89
C ALA A 283 39.10 2.59 -6.55
N ILE A 284 38.41 1.46 -6.59
CA ILE A 284 37.89 0.81 -5.43
C ILE A 284 39.12 0.31 -4.68
N PHE A 285 39.65 1.14 -3.78
CA PHE A 285 40.47 0.67 -2.67
C PHE A 285 39.54 -0.11 -1.74
N ILE A 286 39.11 -1.30 -2.18
CA ILE A 286 38.78 -2.37 -1.26
C ILE A 286 40.13 -2.81 -0.69
N ASN A 287 40.58 -2.12 0.35
CA ASN A 287 41.18 -2.86 1.44
C ASN A 287 39.97 -3.45 2.17
N TYR A 288 39.76 -4.76 2.00
CA TYR A 288 39.09 -5.54 3.04
C TYR A 288 40.03 -5.49 4.26
N ASP A 289 39.96 -4.40 5.02
CA ASP A 289 40.31 -4.46 6.42
C ASP A 289 39.02 -4.75 7.18
N ASP A 290 39.06 -5.92 7.81
CA ASP A 290 38.12 -6.43 8.77
C ASP A 290 37.66 -5.34 9.74
N ASP A 291 36.34 -5.15 9.76
CA ASP A 291 35.50 -5.01 10.95
C ASP A 291 34.23 -4.31 10.48
N TRP A 292 33.07 -4.89 10.78
CA TRP A 292 31.96 -4.25 11.51
C TRP A 292 30.75 -5.18 11.48
N LYS A 293 30.23 -5.37 12.70
CA LYS A 293 29.12 -6.21 13.14
C LYS A 293 27.78 -5.87 12.52
#